data_AF-A0A9N9W4B2-F1
#
_entry.id   AF-A0A9N9W4B2-F1
#
_cell.length_a   1.000
_cell.length_b   1.000
_cell.length_c   1.000
_cell.angle_alpha   90.00
_cell.angle_beta   90.00
_cell.angle_gamma   90.00
#
_symmetry.space_group_name_H-M   'P 1'
#
loop_
_entity.id
_entity.type
_entity.pdbx_description
1 polymer ?
#
loop_
_entity_poly.entity_id
_entity_poly.type
_entity_poly.pdbx_seq_one_letter_code
_entity_poly.pdbx_strand_id
1 'polypeptide(L)'
;MYESWFTYPLTRPYPFRWFTPVVIVGGVALAILFSFVNIASNGHFLKPVYTENPNTTLASSLRWYMKPPFNWDTTFKAQCQSSIISVGDRLFSSSLGLQYEVQSVVRESDQLTLPSVAYLNNPLEDCFLQSSALELQKVDRAKQPSWWMSWTTSKASALASCRITTDQGGVNLTLALQFTGGEVSIINNNTSTHASTWWGQMLIRNYFWGVVLLMSQIDIPEGVGDYISIGRINYIRNQSETDDNHWFVSDASSIINTEQDIFIPVKDEGRHYTRLLQSLASLDMGNCQSPNLLLDQENLKYAIIDLNSTSRRPGGLLYDKAEDMLNPTRAVQIGYPDNPDELIFLSEAYDKISPKMGGLECSNATIVKQYLCSVPHQKATGTMLVSILLTNLVFLQAAWKLLNLISEGIMWKTGSRVDICQGCMNRGYRDVQPDGLELCDMPMAGERNTTLPGDESSQNLLQDREGENTKPTSVVSVV
;
A
#
# COMPACT_ATOMS: atom_id res chain seq x y z
N MET A 1 -38.93 52.30 47.87
CA MET A 1 -39.25 50.87 47.68
C MET A 1 -38.79 50.51 46.28
N TYR A 2 -37.99 49.46 46.12
CA TYR A 2 -37.50 49.02 44.81
C TYR A 2 -38.29 47.76 44.43
N GLU A 3 -38.91 47.75 43.25
CA GLU A 3 -39.52 46.54 42.70
C GLU A 3 -38.54 45.80 41.79
N SER A 4 -38.54 44.48 41.91
CA SER A 4 -37.75 43.57 41.07
C SER A 4 -38.45 43.33 39.74
N TRP A 5 -37.72 43.48 38.63
CA TRP A 5 -38.22 43.29 37.26
C TRP A 5 -38.21 41.83 36.78
N PHE A 6 -37.82 40.89 37.64
CA PHE A 6 -37.79 39.47 37.31
C PHE A 6 -39.16 38.82 37.55
N THR A 7 -39.83 38.42 36.47
CA THR A 7 -40.98 37.51 36.48
C THR A 7 -40.52 36.09 36.18
N TYR A 8 -41.03 35.10 36.93
CA TYR A 8 -40.78 33.68 36.66
C TYR A 8 -42.05 33.05 36.06
N PRO A 9 -41.94 32.21 35.02
CA PRO A 9 -43.08 31.47 34.52
C PRO A 9 -43.48 30.40 35.55
N LEU A 10 -44.75 30.42 35.96
CA LEU A 10 -45.38 29.39 36.79
C LEU A 10 -45.34 28.04 36.07
N THR A 11 -44.22 27.33 36.17
CA THR A 11 -44.10 25.94 35.74
C THR A 11 -44.70 25.06 36.82
N ARG A 12 -45.94 24.59 36.60
CA ARG A 12 -46.53 23.57 37.49
C ARG A 12 -45.70 22.28 37.38
N PRO A 13 -45.46 21.57 38.50
CA PRO A 13 -44.86 20.25 38.44
C PRO A 13 -45.77 19.30 37.65
N TYR A 14 -45.16 18.48 36.79
CA TYR A 14 -45.91 17.45 36.06
C TYR A 14 -46.65 16.54 37.06
N PRO A 15 -47.93 16.21 36.81
CA PRO A 15 -48.75 15.44 37.75
C PRO A 15 -48.31 13.97 37.88
N PHE A 16 -47.41 13.51 37.01
CA PHE A 16 -46.96 12.13 36.94
C PHE A 16 -45.73 11.88 37.81
N ARG A 17 -45.89 11.11 38.89
CA ARG A 17 -44.79 10.71 39.79
C ARG A 17 -43.70 9.86 39.11
N TRP A 18 -44.01 9.21 38.00
CA TRP A 18 -43.07 8.41 37.21
C TRP A 18 -42.23 9.25 36.25
N PHE A 19 -42.58 10.51 36.01
CA PHE A 19 -41.89 11.35 35.03
C PHE A 19 -40.47 11.69 35.47
N THR A 20 -40.27 12.12 36.72
CA THR A 20 -38.95 12.45 37.27
C THR A 20 -37.96 11.28 37.22
N PRO A 21 -38.28 10.06 37.68
CA PRO A 21 -37.35 8.94 37.58
C PRO A 21 -37.09 8.53 36.12
N VAL A 22 -38.09 8.61 35.24
CA VAL A 22 -37.90 8.33 33.79
C VAL A 22 -36.99 9.37 33.14
N VAL A 23 -37.12 10.65 33.47
CA VAL A 23 -36.23 11.70 32.93
C VAL A 23 -34.80 11.51 33.41
N ILE A 24 -34.60 11.15 34.68
CA ILE A 24 -33.25 10.93 35.23
C ILE A 24 -32.63 9.68 34.62
N VAL A 25 -33.31 8.53 34.68
CA VAL A 25 -32.78 7.26 34.17
C VAL A 25 -32.63 7.29 32.65
N GLY A 26 -33.64 7.82 31.94
CA GLY A 26 -33.62 8.00 30.50
C GLY A 26 -32.56 9.00 30.05
N GLY A 27 -32.38 10.10 30.79
CA GLY A 27 -31.32 11.08 30.54
C GLY A 27 -29.93 10.48 30.69
N VAL A 28 -29.69 9.68 31.74
CA VAL A 28 -28.42 8.96 31.94
C VAL A 28 -28.18 7.94 30.82
N ALA A 29 -29.19 7.14 30.48
CA ALA A 29 -29.10 6.15 29.40
C ALA A 29 -28.80 6.81 28.04
N LEU A 30 -29.49 7.91 27.72
CA LEU A 30 -29.24 8.70 26.51
C LEU A 30 -27.85 9.34 26.52
N ALA A 31 -27.39 9.87 27.66
CA ALA A 31 -26.05 10.44 27.78
C ALA A 31 -24.96 9.39 27.50
N ILE A 32 -25.12 8.17 28.03
CA ILE A 32 -24.21 7.04 27.74
C ILE A 32 -24.25 6.72 26.25
N LEU A 33 -25.45 6.55 25.68
CA LEU A 33 -25.63 6.18 24.29
C LEU A 33 -25.04 7.24 23.34
N PHE A 34 -25.33 8.53 23.55
CA PHE A 34 -24.77 9.62 22.75
C PHE A 34 -23.25 9.72 22.91
N SER A 35 -22.70 9.42 24.09
CA SER A 35 -21.24 9.36 24.27
C SER A 35 -20.61 8.29 23.39
N PHE A 36 -21.19 7.08 23.33
CA PHE A 36 -20.69 6.01 22.46
C PHE A 36 -20.74 6.40 20.98
N VAL A 37 -21.86 6.98 20.53
CA VAL A 37 -22.02 7.46 19.14
C VAL A 37 -21.02 8.57 18.82
N ASN A 38 -20.82 9.52 19.74
CA ASN A 38 -19.93 10.65 19.54
C ASN A 38 -18.45 10.26 19.57
N ILE A 39 -18.06 9.24 20.34
CA ILE A 39 -16.71 8.68 20.26
C ILE A 39 -16.44 8.11 18.86
N ALA A 40 -17.39 7.37 18.30
CA ALA A 40 -17.25 6.77 16.98
C ALA A 40 -17.17 7.81 15.85
N SER A 41 -18.01 8.86 15.89
CA SER A 41 -18.09 9.86 14.82
C SER A 41 -17.09 11.02 14.98
N ASN A 42 -16.85 11.50 16.21
CA ASN A 42 -16.04 12.70 16.44
C ASN A 42 -14.69 12.44 17.13
N GLY A 43 -14.46 11.23 17.63
CA GLY A 43 -13.24 10.87 18.37
C GLY A 43 -12.00 10.68 17.50
N HIS A 44 -12.16 10.65 16.18
CA HIS A 44 -11.11 10.25 15.24
C HIS A 44 -10.82 11.32 14.18
N PHE A 45 -9.59 11.30 13.66
CA PHE A 45 -9.20 12.02 12.45
C PHE A 45 -8.32 11.10 11.58
N LEU A 46 -8.31 11.35 10.27
CA LEU A 46 -7.45 10.61 9.36
C LEU A 46 -6.04 11.20 9.38
N LYS A 47 -5.02 10.37 9.61
CA LYS A 47 -3.61 10.76 9.57
C LYS A 47 -2.90 10.01 8.43
N PRO A 48 -2.10 10.69 7.59
CA PRO A 48 -1.27 10.02 6.60
C PRO A 48 -0.13 9.24 7.28
N VAL A 49 0.05 7.99 6.89
CA VAL A 49 1.11 7.08 7.34
C VAL A 49 1.69 6.38 6.11
N TYR A 50 3.01 6.36 6.02
CA TYR A 50 3.72 5.58 5.01
C TYR A 50 3.84 4.13 5.46
N THR A 51 3.50 3.19 4.57
CA THR A 51 3.56 1.75 4.83
C THR A 51 4.03 1.01 3.58
N GLU A 52 4.69 -0.12 3.77
CA GLU A 52 5.06 -1.04 2.68
C GLU A 52 3.93 -2.03 2.39
N ASN A 53 3.05 -2.28 3.38
CA ASN A 53 2.00 -3.29 3.29
C ASN A 53 0.60 -2.69 3.51
N PRO A 54 -0.04 -2.12 2.46
CA PRO A 54 -1.35 -1.48 2.55
C PRO A 54 -2.42 -2.44 3.08
N ASN A 55 -2.43 -3.70 2.64
CA ASN A 55 -3.42 -4.71 3.05
C ASN A 55 -3.43 -4.94 4.57
N THR A 56 -2.25 -5.04 5.19
CA THR A 56 -2.14 -5.23 6.65
C THR A 56 -2.56 -3.96 7.41
N THR A 57 -2.24 -2.77 6.87
CA THR A 57 -2.65 -1.51 7.49
C THR A 57 -4.16 -1.27 7.39
N LEU A 58 -4.78 -1.64 6.27
CA LEU A 58 -6.23 -1.56 6.10
C LEU A 58 -6.93 -2.52 7.07
N ALA A 59 -6.46 -3.77 7.17
CA ALA A 59 -7.03 -4.76 8.09
C ALA A 59 -6.87 -4.37 9.58
N SER A 60 -5.70 -3.88 9.98
CA SER A 60 -5.43 -3.46 11.36
C SER A 60 -6.13 -2.16 11.76
N SER A 61 -6.45 -1.30 10.79
CA SER A 61 -7.15 -0.04 11.04
C SER A 61 -8.64 -0.17 11.36
N LEU A 62 -9.24 -1.35 11.13
CA LEU A 62 -10.66 -1.61 11.36
C LEU A 62 -11.01 -1.57 12.85
N ARG A 63 -11.74 -0.53 13.26
CA ARG A 63 -12.19 -0.33 14.64
C ARG A 63 -13.53 -1.02 14.91
N TRP A 64 -13.88 -1.16 16.19
CA TRP A 64 -15.11 -1.85 16.62
C TRP A 64 -16.38 -1.24 16.03
N TYR A 65 -16.43 0.09 15.88
CA TYR A 65 -17.58 0.83 15.34
C TYR A 65 -17.69 0.75 13.81
N MET A 66 -16.72 0.12 13.13
CA MET A 66 -16.78 -0.14 11.68
C MET A 66 -17.22 -1.58 11.39
N LYS A 67 -17.39 -2.41 12.42
CA LYS A 67 -17.81 -3.81 12.29
C LYS A 67 -19.33 -3.93 12.48
N PRO A 68 -19.99 -4.87 11.79
CA PRO A 68 -21.40 -5.17 12.06
C PRO A 68 -21.59 -5.56 13.53
N PRO A 69 -22.66 -5.11 14.22
CA PRO A 69 -23.84 -4.40 13.70
C PRO A 69 -23.73 -2.85 13.68
N PHE A 70 -22.62 -2.29 14.17
CA PHE A 70 -22.49 -0.85 14.46
C PHE A 70 -21.92 -0.01 13.31
N ASN A 71 -22.03 -0.47 12.06
CA ASN A 71 -21.45 0.15 10.84
C ASN A 71 -22.13 1.49 10.48
N TRP A 72 -22.03 2.48 11.37
CA TRP A 72 -22.74 3.74 11.32
C TRP A 72 -22.00 4.82 10.53
N ASP A 73 -20.68 4.71 10.38
CA ASP A 73 -19.87 5.73 9.70
C ASP A 73 -18.73 5.11 8.89
N THR A 74 -18.78 5.30 7.57
CA THR A 74 -17.74 4.85 6.63
C THR A 74 -16.71 5.93 6.30
N THR A 75 -16.92 7.16 6.79
CA THR A 75 -16.13 8.34 6.41
C THR A 75 -14.70 8.27 6.96
N PHE A 76 -14.49 7.52 8.05
CA PHE A 76 -13.19 7.31 8.68
C PHE A 76 -12.51 6.00 8.26
N LYS A 77 -13.00 5.31 7.22
CA LYS A 77 -12.34 4.11 6.70
C LYS A 77 -10.92 4.46 6.26
N ALA A 78 -9.97 3.61 6.63
CA ALA A 78 -8.62 3.79 6.14
C ALA A 78 -8.59 3.61 4.62
N GLN A 79 -7.84 4.46 3.94
CA GLN A 79 -7.68 4.40 2.48
C GLN A 79 -6.20 4.50 2.14
N CYS A 80 -5.73 3.64 1.25
CA CYS A 80 -4.35 3.67 0.76
C CYS A 80 -4.34 4.19 -0.68
N GLN A 81 -3.43 5.11 -0.96
CA GLN A 81 -3.18 5.57 -2.32
C GLN A 81 -2.30 4.55 -3.05
N SER A 82 -2.68 4.22 -4.28
CA SER A 82 -1.87 3.39 -5.18
C SER A 82 -0.57 4.09 -5.53
N SER A 83 0.52 3.34 -5.59
CA SER A 83 1.80 3.81 -6.12
C SER A 83 1.77 3.73 -7.65
N ILE A 84 2.37 4.70 -8.33
CA ILE A 84 2.46 4.68 -9.80
C ILE A 84 3.76 3.98 -10.18
N ILE A 85 3.66 3.02 -11.10
CA ILE A 85 4.81 2.38 -11.76
C ILE A 85 4.86 2.92 -13.19
N SER A 86 5.97 3.53 -13.56
CA SER A 86 6.18 4.10 -14.91
C SER A 86 7.21 3.31 -15.69
N VAL A 87 7.15 3.41 -17.02
CA VAL A 87 8.21 2.88 -17.89
C VAL A 87 9.54 3.58 -17.58
N GLY A 88 10.61 2.81 -17.43
CA GLY A 88 11.94 3.25 -16.98
C GLY A 88 12.16 3.17 -15.47
N ASP A 89 11.13 2.86 -14.67
CA ASP A 89 11.29 2.70 -13.23
C ASP A 89 12.14 1.46 -12.92
N ARG A 90 12.99 1.59 -11.90
CA ARG A 90 13.76 0.48 -11.32
C ARG A 90 13.03 -0.07 -10.10
N LEU A 91 12.84 -1.39 -10.07
CA LEU A 91 12.01 -2.09 -9.09
C LEU A 91 12.75 -3.27 -8.47
N PHE A 92 12.35 -3.60 -7.25
CA PHE A 92 12.73 -4.82 -6.55
C PHE A 92 11.46 -5.59 -6.17
N SER A 93 11.58 -6.92 -6.17
CA SER A 93 10.59 -7.81 -5.59
C SER A 93 10.70 -7.83 -4.06
N SER A 94 9.68 -8.32 -3.38
CA SER A 94 9.68 -8.54 -1.92
C SER A 94 10.70 -9.59 -1.49
N SER A 95 11.13 -10.46 -2.41
CA SER A 95 12.22 -11.41 -2.22
C SER A 95 13.60 -10.73 -2.20
N LEU A 96 13.69 -9.48 -2.66
CA LEU A 96 14.91 -8.65 -2.70
C LEU A 96 16.10 -9.33 -3.40
N GLY A 97 15.80 -10.21 -4.36
CA GLY A 97 16.80 -10.90 -5.16
C GLY A 97 17.30 -10.03 -6.30
N LEU A 98 16.43 -9.67 -7.25
CA LEU A 98 16.84 -9.09 -8.52
C LEU A 98 16.38 -7.64 -8.70
N GLN A 99 17.19 -6.87 -9.42
CA GLN A 99 16.82 -5.53 -9.87
C GLN A 99 16.23 -5.59 -11.29
N TYR A 100 15.04 -5.01 -11.43
CA TYR A 100 14.32 -4.95 -12.70
C TYR A 100 14.15 -3.50 -13.16
N GLU A 101 14.11 -3.29 -14.47
CA GLU A 101 13.70 -2.04 -15.10
C GLU A 101 12.44 -2.27 -15.93
N VAL A 102 11.43 -1.42 -15.75
CA VAL A 102 10.15 -1.54 -16.48
C VAL A 102 10.36 -1.07 -17.93
N GLN A 103 10.25 -1.97 -18.90
CA GLN A 103 10.35 -1.61 -20.31
C GLN A 103 9.00 -1.26 -20.93
N SER A 104 7.96 -2.01 -20.57
CA SER A 104 6.63 -1.77 -21.11
C SER A 104 5.54 -2.22 -20.15
N VAL A 105 4.39 -1.56 -20.26
CA VAL A 105 3.18 -1.85 -19.51
C VAL A 105 2.06 -2.00 -20.54
N VAL A 106 1.45 -3.18 -20.61
CA VAL A 106 0.42 -3.49 -21.61
C VAL A 106 -0.85 -3.92 -20.89
N ARG A 107 -1.96 -3.22 -21.15
CA ARG A 107 -3.27 -3.63 -20.62
C ARG A 107 -3.78 -4.85 -21.38
N GLU A 108 -4.21 -5.87 -20.67
CA GLU A 108 -4.63 -7.14 -21.27
C GLU A 108 -5.94 -7.01 -22.09
N SER A 109 -6.87 -6.14 -21.66
CA SER A 109 -8.17 -5.98 -22.32
C SER A 109 -8.07 -5.48 -23.77
N ASP A 110 -7.24 -4.46 -23.99
CA ASP A 110 -7.20 -3.71 -25.25
C ASP A 110 -5.82 -3.81 -25.94
N GLN A 111 -4.89 -4.56 -25.34
CA GLN A 111 -3.45 -4.61 -25.70
C GLN A 111 -2.80 -3.23 -25.83
N LEU A 112 -3.36 -2.21 -25.17
CA LEU A 112 -2.86 -0.85 -25.23
C LEU A 112 -1.61 -0.72 -24.36
N THR A 113 -0.54 -0.19 -24.95
CA THR A 113 0.68 0.20 -24.23
C THR A 113 0.43 1.46 -23.42
N LEU A 114 0.68 1.38 -22.11
CA LEU A 114 0.50 2.46 -21.17
C LEU A 114 1.88 3.00 -20.72
N PRO A 115 2.03 4.32 -20.51
CA PRO A 115 3.26 4.87 -19.96
C PRO A 115 3.44 4.55 -18.47
N SER A 116 2.34 4.28 -17.76
CA SER A 116 2.34 3.96 -16.34
C SER A 116 1.07 3.21 -15.90
N VAL A 117 1.14 2.60 -14.72
CA VAL A 117 0.04 1.86 -14.08
C VAL A 117 0.00 2.11 -12.58
N ALA A 118 -1.22 2.17 -12.03
CA ALA A 118 -1.45 2.24 -10.59
C ALA A 118 -1.33 0.84 -9.96
N TYR A 119 -0.50 0.71 -8.94
CA TYR A 119 -0.21 -0.53 -8.24
C TYR A 119 -0.48 -0.39 -6.74
N LEU A 120 -1.05 -1.43 -6.11
CA LEU A 120 -1.44 -1.43 -4.70
C LEU A 120 -1.06 -2.76 -4.00
N ASN A 121 0.22 -3.13 -4.06
CA ASN A 121 0.77 -4.32 -3.39
C ASN A 121 0.06 -5.65 -3.75
N ASN A 122 -0.42 -5.75 -4.99
CA ASN A 122 -1.00 -7.00 -5.50
C ASN A 122 0.13 -7.98 -5.86
N PRO A 123 -0.06 -9.29 -5.64
CA PRO A 123 0.96 -10.28 -5.98
C PRO A 123 1.28 -10.26 -7.48
N LEU A 124 2.53 -10.55 -7.79
CA LEU A 124 2.97 -10.84 -9.15
C LEU A 124 2.48 -12.24 -9.54
N GLU A 125 1.79 -12.33 -10.68
CA GLU A 125 1.22 -13.57 -11.21
C GLU A 125 1.85 -13.92 -12.56
N ASP A 126 1.88 -15.22 -12.89
CA ASP A 126 2.33 -15.72 -14.19
C ASP A 126 3.69 -15.15 -14.66
N CYS A 127 4.63 -14.98 -13.74
CA CYS A 127 5.94 -14.42 -14.05
C CYS A 127 6.90 -15.44 -14.68
N PHE A 128 7.46 -15.12 -15.84
CA PHE A 128 8.45 -15.96 -16.53
C PHE A 128 9.46 -15.13 -17.32
N LEU A 129 10.62 -15.71 -17.61
CA LEU A 129 11.59 -15.14 -18.54
C LEU A 129 11.10 -15.38 -19.98
N GLN A 130 10.95 -14.30 -20.74
CA GLN A 130 10.52 -14.34 -22.14
C GLN A 130 11.72 -14.59 -23.07
N SER A 131 12.84 -13.93 -22.80
CA SER A 131 14.06 -14.07 -23.58
C SER A 131 15.29 -13.72 -22.76
N SER A 132 16.43 -14.25 -23.17
CA SER A 132 17.74 -13.84 -22.68
C SER A 132 18.72 -13.78 -23.84
N ALA A 133 19.70 -12.90 -23.79
CA ALA A 133 20.76 -12.83 -24.76
C ALA A 133 22.12 -12.71 -24.06
N LEU A 134 23.08 -13.50 -24.56
CA LEU A 134 24.48 -13.43 -24.19
C LEU A 134 25.24 -12.74 -25.32
N GLU A 135 25.83 -11.60 -25.00
CA GLU A 135 26.69 -10.83 -25.89
C GLU A 135 28.14 -11.04 -25.45
N LEU A 136 28.90 -11.78 -26.25
CA LEU A 136 30.28 -12.16 -25.99
C LEU A 136 31.18 -11.36 -26.92
N GLN A 137 32.18 -10.67 -26.35
CA GLN A 137 33.12 -9.87 -27.13
C GLN A 137 34.57 -10.20 -26.75
N LYS A 138 35.31 -10.71 -27.74
CA LYS A 138 36.73 -11.03 -27.67
C LYS A 138 37.53 -10.05 -28.52
N VAL A 139 38.72 -9.66 -28.10
CA VAL A 139 39.61 -8.71 -28.80
C VAL A 139 40.95 -9.33 -29.22
N ASP A 140 41.03 -10.67 -29.27
CA ASP A 140 42.16 -11.37 -29.87
C ASP A 140 41.76 -12.66 -30.58
N ARG A 141 42.74 -13.27 -31.26
CA ARG A 141 42.65 -14.60 -31.91
C ARG A 141 43.34 -15.72 -31.11
N ALA A 142 43.84 -15.43 -29.92
CA ALA A 142 44.60 -16.38 -29.12
C ALA A 142 43.68 -17.47 -28.58
N LYS A 143 44.11 -18.72 -28.68
CA LYS A 143 43.51 -19.82 -27.93
C LYS A 143 44.03 -19.78 -26.50
N GLN A 144 43.14 -19.99 -25.53
CA GLN A 144 43.57 -20.22 -24.14
C GLN A 144 44.45 -21.50 -24.06
N PRO A 145 45.50 -21.53 -23.24
CA PRO A 145 45.83 -20.60 -22.17
C PRO A 145 46.69 -19.42 -22.63
N SER A 146 46.13 -18.21 -22.61
CA SER A 146 46.88 -16.97 -22.80
C SER A 146 46.77 -16.13 -21.53
N TRP A 147 47.89 -15.64 -21.02
CA TRP A 147 47.94 -14.83 -19.79
C TRP A 147 47.28 -13.45 -19.96
N TRP A 148 46.99 -13.04 -21.20
CA TRP A 148 46.13 -11.93 -21.50
C TRP A 148 44.68 -12.41 -21.69
N MET A 149 43.75 -11.89 -20.89
CA MET A 149 42.32 -12.01 -21.14
C MET A 149 41.94 -10.94 -22.18
N SER A 150 41.49 -11.32 -23.37
CA SER A 150 40.97 -10.37 -24.37
C SER A 150 39.46 -10.23 -24.39
N TRP A 151 38.76 -10.91 -23.48
CA TRP A 151 37.33 -10.69 -23.29
C TRP A 151 37.13 -9.27 -22.77
N THR A 152 36.48 -8.43 -23.57
CA THR A 152 36.06 -7.09 -23.15
C THR A 152 34.74 -7.19 -22.39
N THR A 153 33.85 -6.19 -22.53
CA THR A 153 32.57 -6.11 -21.84
C THR A 153 31.56 -7.12 -22.40
N SER A 154 31.79 -8.42 -22.16
CA SER A 154 30.76 -9.45 -22.35
C SER A 154 29.61 -9.17 -21.40
N LYS A 155 28.38 -9.27 -21.91
CA LYS A 155 27.15 -8.87 -21.19
C LYS A 155 26.07 -9.92 -21.35
N ALA A 156 25.25 -10.04 -20.31
CA ALA A 156 23.99 -10.73 -20.38
C ALA A 156 22.86 -9.69 -20.36
N SER A 157 21.78 -10.00 -21.05
CA SER A 157 20.52 -9.24 -21.00
C SER A 157 19.36 -10.21 -20.95
N ALA A 158 18.29 -9.87 -20.24
CA ALA A 158 17.13 -10.74 -20.18
C ALA A 158 15.85 -9.94 -19.93
N LEU A 159 14.76 -10.44 -20.50
CA LEU A 159 13.43 -9.87 -20.41
C LEU A 159 12.51 -10.88 -19.73
N ALA A 160 11.86 -10.44 -18.67
CA ALA A 160 10.80 -11.14 -17.97
C ALA A 160 9.44 -10.53 -18.28
N SER A 161 8.41 -11.36 -18.30
CA SER A 161 7.02 -10.93 -18.38
C SER A 161 6.30 -11.36 -17.11
N CYS A 162 5.52 -10.45 -16.54
CA CYS A 162 4.73 -10.66 -15.33
C CYS A 162 3.34 -10.08 -15.50
N ARG A 163 2.34 -10.71 -14.87
CA ARG A 163 0.99 -10.19 -14.79
C ARG A 163 0.75 -9.57 -13.43
N ILE A 164 0.12 -8.41 -13.42
CA ILE A 164 -0.44 -7.79 -12.21
C ILE A 164 -1.93 -7.55 -12.41
N THR A 165 -2.70 -7.80 -11.36
CA THR A 165 -4.12 -7.44 -11.31
C THR A 165 -4.25 -6.03 -10.74
N THR A 166 -5.01 -5.18 -11.41
CA THR A 166 -5.28 -3.80 -10.98
C THR A 166 -6.79 -3.52 -11.04
N ASP A 167 -7.23 -2.39 -10.48
CA ASP A 167 -8.64 -1.95 -10.55
C ASP A 167 -9.13 -1.78 -12.00
N GLN A 168 -8.21 -1.58 -12.95
CA GLN A 168 -8.48 -1.41 -14.37
C GLN A 168 -8.41 -2.73 -15.16
N GLY A 169 -8.24 -3.87 -14.47
CA GLY A 169 -8.06 -5.20 -15.05
C GLY A 169 -6.63 -5.72 -14.99
N GLY A 170 -6.37 -6.80 -15.73
CA GLY A 170 -5.04 -7.40 -15.86
C GLY A 170 -4.10 -6.53 -16.69
N VAL A 171 -2.87 -6.37 -16.21
CA VAL A 171 -1.80 -5.63 -16.90
C VAL A 171 -0.56 -6.51 -16.95
N ASN A 172 0.00 -6.65 -18.15
CA ASN A 172 1.24 -7.36 -18.38
C ASN A 172 2.41 -6.37 -18.35
N LEU A 173 3.37 -6.63 -17.47
CA LEU A 173 4.61 -5.88 -17.33
C LEU A 173 5.71 -6.63 -18.06
N THR A 174 6.50 -5.90 -18.87
CA THR A 174 7.77 -6.40 -19.38
C THR A 174 8.90 -5.76 -18.59
N LEU A 175 9.71 -6.60 -17.96
CA LEU A 175 10.75 -6.23 -17.01
C LEU A 175 12.12 -6.66 -17.57
N ALA A 176 13.04 -5.71 -17.71
CA ALA A 176 14.43 -6.02 -18.05
C ALA A 176 15.25 -6.26 -16.79
N LEU A 177 15.97 -7.38 -16.75
CA LEU A 177 16.91 -7.66 -15.66
C LEU A 177 18.17 -6.83 -15.84
N GLN A 178 18.65 -6.25 -14.74
CA GLN A 178 19.89 -5.48 -14.71
C GLN A 178 21.08 -6.38 -14.35
N PHE A 179 22.13 -6.33 -15.16
CA PHE A 179 23.37 -7.12 -14.98
C PHE A 179 24.58 -6.21 -14.87
N THR A 180 25.57 -6.63 -14.08
CA THR A 180 26.89 -6.00 -14.02
C THR A 180 27.92 -6.96 -14.61
N GLY A 181 28.38 -6.71 -15.83
CA GLY A 181 29.37 -7.57 -16.50
C GLY A 181 28.90 -9.02 -16.73
N GLY A 182 27.59 -9.21 -16.94
CA GLY A 182 26.97 -10.53 -17.09
C GLY A 182 26.63 -11.25 -15.79
N GLU A 183 27.04 -10.70 -14.66
CA GLU A 183 26.69 -11.18 -13.33
C GLU A 183 25.46 -10.45 -12.79
N VAL A 184 24.66 -11.19 -12.02
CA VAL A 184 23.46 -10.70 -11.36
C VAL A 184 23.80 -10.25 -9.95
N SER A 185 23.48 -9.00 -9.62
CA SER A 185 23.66 -8.47 -8.26
C SER A 185 22.43 -8.77 -7.40
N ILE A 186 22.60 -9.59 -6.36
CA ILE A 186 21.57 -9.83 -5.35
C ILE A 186 21.81 -8.97 -4.10
N ILE A 187 20.75 -8.35 -3.58
CA ILE A 187 20.82 -7.50 -2.39
C ILE A 187 20.74 -8.35 -1.12
N ASN A 188 19.81 -9.31 -1.06
CA ASN A 188 19.63 -10.14 0.12
C ASN A 188 20.41 -11.47 0.01
N ASN A 189 21.51 -11.58 0.76
CA ASN A 189 22.42 -12.72 0.73
C ASN A 189 22.22 -13.70 1.92
N ASN A 190 21.08 -13.65 2.60
CA ASN A 190 20.86 -14.52 3.76
C ASN A 190 20.59 -15.97 3.34
N THR A 191 21.58 -16.84 3.51
CA THR A 191 21.53 -18.26 3.13
C THR A 191 20.63 -19.12 4.00
N SER A 192 20.23 -18.63 5.18
CA SER A 192 19.31 -19.36 6.06
C SER A 192 17.84 -19.27 5.62
N THR A 193 17.46 -18.18 4.94
CA THR A 193 16.07 -17.96 4.49
C THR A 193 15.94 -17.92 2.97
N HIS A 194 17.03 -17.66 2.25
CA HIS A 194 17.05 -17.55 0.79
C HIS A 194 18.16 -18.39 0.17
N ALA A 195 18.24 -19.67 0.55
CA ALA A 195 19.23 -20.60 0.01
C ALA A 195 19.11 -20.73 -1.53
N SER A 196 17.89 -20.81 -2.07
CA SER A 196 17.64 -20.94 -3.51
C SER A 196 18.16 -19.75 -4.33
N THR A 197 18.01 -18.52 -3.82
CA THR A 197 18.50 -17.32 -4.53
C THR A 197 20.02 -17.24 -4.50
N TRP A 198 20.64 -17.64 -3.39
CA TRP A 198 22.10 -17.76 -3.27
C TRP A 198 22.67 -18.75 -4.30
N TRP A 199 22.09 -19.96 -4.37
CA TRP A 199 22.50 -20.95 -5.36
C TRP A 199 22.35 -20.42 -6.77
N GLY A 200 21.21 -19.81 -7.09
CA GLY A 200 20.98 -19.20 -8.39
C GLY A 200 22.03 -18.16 -8.74
N GLN A 201 22.39 -17.27 -7.81
CA GLN A 201 23.41 -16.25 -8.04
C GLN A 201 24.78 -16.85 -8.36
N MET A 202 25.24 -17.78 -7.52
CA MET A 202 26.56 -18.39 -7.67
C MET A 202 26.66 -19.21 -8.95
N LEU A 203 25.61 -19.95 -9.29
CA LEU A 203 25.56 -20.78 -10.49
C LEU A 203 25.45 -19.94 -11.76
N ILE A 204 24.60 -18.90 -11.81
CA ILE A 204 24.53 -17.98 -12.95
C ILE A 204 25.90 -17.36 -13.23
N ARG A 205 26.58 -16.90 -12.18
CA ARG A 205 27.95 -16.38 -12.31
C ARG A 205 28.91 -17.43 -12.89
N ASN A 206 28.87 -18.64 -12.35
CA ASN A 206 29.76 -19.72 -12.76
C ASN A 206 29.53 -20.14 -14.22
N TYR A 207 28.28 -20.38 -14.61
CA TYR A 207 27.92 -20.75 -15.99
C TYR A 207 28.17 -19.61 -16.97
N PHE A 208 28.00 -18.33 -16.58
CA PHE A 208 28.40 -17.20 -17.42
C PHE A 208 29.90 -17.25 -17.76
N TRP A 209 30.75 -17.46 -16.75
CA TRP A 209 32.17 -17.63 -16.96
C TRP A 209 32.50 -18.91 -17.74
N GLY A 210 31.72 -19.98 -17.58
CA GLY A 210 31.80 -21.20 -18.40
C GLY A 210 31.58 -20.92 -19.89
N VAL A 211 30.54 -20.15 -20.24
CA VAL A 211 30.27 -19.72 -21.62
C VAL A 211 31.44 -18.92 -22.19
N VAL A 212 31.94 -17.92 -21.44
CA VAL A 212 33.08 -17.09 -21.84
C VAL A 212 34.33 -17.94 -22.08
N LEU A 213 34.58 -18.92 -21.21
CA LEU A 213 35.72 -19.83 -21.33
C LEU A 213 35.60 -20.78 -22.52
N LEU A 214 34.44 -21.39 -22.76
CA LEU A 214 34.23 -22.26 -23.92
C LEU A 214 34.37 -21.49 -25.23
N MET A 215 33.82 -20.28 -25.30
CA MET A 215 33.96 -19.41 -26.45
C MET A 215 35.44 -19.06 -26.72
N SER A 216 36.28 -19.01 -25.68
CA SER A 216 37.71 -18.72 -25.83
C SER A 216 38.52 -19.84 -26.48
N GLN A 217 37.99 -21.07 -26.46
CA GLN A 217 38.63 -22.23 -27.08
C GLN A 217 38.38 -22.32 -28.58
N ILE A 218 37.43 -21.54 -29.09
CA ILE A 218 37.08 -21.49 -30.51
C ILE A 218 38.17 -20.70 -31.25
N ASP A 219 38.77 -21.37 -32.24
CA ASP A 219 39.76 -20.77 -33.13
C ASP A 219 39.06 -20.07 -34.30
N ILE A 220 39.54 -18.89 -34.68
CA ILE A 220 38.94 -18.10 -35.75
C ILE A 220 39.85 -18.17 -36.97
N PRO A 221 39.36 -18.69 -38.11
CA PRO A 221 40.19 -18.91 -39.29
C PRO A 221 40.96 -17.67 -39.73
N GLU A 222 42.21 -17.87 -40.15
CA GLU A 222 43.03 -16.81 -40.73
C GLU A 222 42.39 -16.26 -42.02
N GLY A 223 42.13 -14.95 -42.06
CA GLY A 223 41.54 -14.26 -43.23
C GLY A 223 40.35 -13.36 -42.91
N VAL A 224 39.70 -13.55 -41.75
CA VAL A 224 38.66 -12.64 -41.25
C VAL A 224 39.35 -11.44 -40.61
N GLY A 225 39.45 -10.32 -41.33
CA GLY A 225 40.31 -9.15 -41.03
C GLY A 225 40.15 -8.44 -39.68
N ASP A 226 39.28 -8.90 -38.79
CA ASP A 226 39.06 -8.29 -37.48
C ASP A 226 39.78 -9.05 -36.36
N TYR A 227 40.38 -8.27 -35.45
CA TYR A 227 40.90 -8.74 -34.16
C TYR A 227 39.77 -8.87 -33.11
N ILE A 228 38.54 -8.46 -33.48
CA ILE A 228 37.38 -8.44 -32.60
C ILE A 228 36.41 -9.53 -33.04
N SER A 229 36.05 -10.40 -32.11
CA SER A 229 35.08 -11.48 -32.31
C SER A 229 33.85 -11.19 -31.45
N ILE A 230 32.72 -10.93 -32.10
CA ILE A 230 31.44 -10.69 -31.43
C ILE A 230 30.52 -11.87 -31.71
N GLY A 231 30.09 -12.53 -30.65
CA GLY A 231 29.05 -13.56 -30.70
C GLY A 231 27.83 -13.09 -29.91
N ARG A 232 26.65 -13.17 -30.51
CA ARG A 232 25.39 -12.97 -29.80
C ARG A 232 24.58 -14.25 -29.85
N ILE A 233 24.24 -14.78 -28.69
CA ILE A 233 23.38 -15.96 -28.58
C ILE A 233 22.09 -15.52 -27.91
N ASN A 234 21.01 -15.56 -28.67
CA ASN A 234 19.67 -15.25 -28.18
C ASN A 234 18.99 -16.56 -27.81
N TYR A 235 18.38 -16.59 -26.63
CA TYR A 235 17.56 -17.67 -26.16
C TYR A 235 16.13 -17.15 -26.05
N ILE A 236 15.22 -17.76 -26.80
CA ILE A 236 13.81 -17.38 -26.86
C ILE A 236 13.01 -18.53 -26.28
N ARG A 237 12.09 -18.21 -25.38
CA ARG A 237 11.19 -19.21 -24.79
C ARG A 237 10.28 -19.81 -25.86
N ASN A 238 10.23 -21.13 -25.95
CA ASN A 238 9.25 -21.83 -26.79
C ASN A 238 7.94 -22.00 -26.00
N GLN A 239 6.82 -21.52 -26.54
CA GLN A 239 5.52 -21.60 -25.86
C GLN A 239 4.73 -22.87 -26.21
N SER A 240 5.11 -23.59 -27.29
CA SER A 240 4.36 -24.76 -27.78
C SER A 240 4.86 -26.10 -27.24
N GLU A 241 6.07 -26.16 -26.70
CA GLU A 241 6.68 -27.37 -26.14
C GLU A 241 6.60 -27.35 -24.62
N THR A 242 5.89 -28.33 -24.06
CA THR A 242 5.78 -28.56 -22.62
C THR A 242 6.89 -29.47 -22.08
N ASP A 243 7.79 -29.95 -22.95
CA ASP A 243 8.92 -30.79 -22.57
C ASP A 243 10.05 -29.97 -21.93
N ASP A 244 10.51 -30.41 -20.76
CA ASP A 244 11.58 -29.80 -19.94
C ASP A 244 12.89 -29.57 -20.72
N ASN A 245 13.10 -30.33 -21.82
CA ASN A 245 14.31 -30.27 -22.62
C ASN A 245 14.37 -29.12 -23.66
N HIS A 246 13.23 -28.52 -24.01
CA HIS A 246 13.15 -27.55 -25.12
C HIS A 246 12.50 -26.21 -24.75
N TRP A 247 12.47 -25.89 -23.46
CA TRP A 247 11.90 -24.65 -22.94
C TRP A 247 12.45 -23.38 -23.63
N PHE A 248 13.71 -23.38 -24.09
CA PHE A 248 14.35 -22.26 -24.80
C PHE A 248 15.03 -22.76 -26.07
N VAL A 249 14.77 -22.04 -27.16
CA VAL A 249 15.45 -22.21 -28.45
C VAL A 249 16.59 -21.21 -28.51
N SER A 250 17.79 -21.69 -28.81
CA SER A 250 18.96 -20.85 -29.03
C SER A 250 19.05 -20.48 -30.51
N ASP A 251 19.01 -19.19 -30.81
CA ASP A 251 19.43 -18.65 -32.10
C ASP A 251 20.73 -17.86 -31.92
N ALA A 252 21.78 -18.28 -32.61
CA ALA A 252 23.09 -17.67 -32.51
C ALA A 252 23.35 -16.87 -33.78
N SER A 253 23.46 -15.55 -33.63
CA SER A 253 23.98 -14.67 -34.67
C SER A 253 25.40 -14.27 -34.29
N SER A 254 26.36 -14.67 -35.10
CA SER A 254 27.74 -14.22 -34.97
C SER A 254 28.16 -13.51 -36.24
N ILE A 255 29.07 -12.55 -36.13
CA ILE A 255 29.65 -11.85 -37.30
C ILE A 255 30.58 -12.82 -38.08
N ILE A 256 30.86 -14.00 -37.52
CA ILE A 256 31.75 -15.01 -38.08
C ILE A 256 30.89 -16.13 -38.69
N ASN A 257 30.66 -16.07 -40.01
CA ASN A 257 30.04 -17.12 -40.82
C ASN A 257 30.91 -18.40 -40.81
N THR A 258 30.88 -19.15 -39.72
CA THR A 258 31.51 -20.46 -39.61
C THR A 258 30.46 -21.48 -39.22
N GLU A 259 30.64 -22.71 -39.72
CA GLU A 259 29.68 -23.82 -39.63
C GLU A 259 29.09 -23.97 -38.21
N GLN A 260 27.78 -24.21 -38.16
CA GLN A 260 26.94 -24.15 -36.97
C GLN A 260 27.38 -25.05 -35.79
N ASP A 261 28.26 -26.03 -36.04
CA ASP A 261 28.68 -27.06 -35.09
C ASP A 261 29.76 -26.61 -34.10
N ILE A 262 30.62 -25.64 -34.45
CA ILE A 262 31.72 -25.20 -33.58
C ILE A 262 31.20 -24.51 -32.30
N PHE A 263 29.99 -23.96 -32.35
CA PHE A 263 29.34 -23.28 -31.24
C PHE A 263 28.49 -24.19 -30.35
N ILE A 264 28.40 -25.50 -30.62
CA ILE A 264 27.54 -26.42 -29.84
C ILE A 264 27.87 -26.36 -28.33
N PRO A 265 29.13 -26.50 -27.87
CA PRO A 265 29.43 -26.46 -26.45
C PRO A 265 29.05 -25.14 -25.77
N VAL A 266 29.21 -24.01 -26.49
CA VAL A 266 28.86 -22.67 -26.00
C VAL A 266 27.35 -22.49 -25.90
N LYS A 267 26.60 -23.01 -26.89
CA LYS A 267 25.14 -23.00 -26.90
C LYS A 267 24.56 -23.88 -25.79
N ASP A 268 25.15 -25.04 -25.53
CA ASP A 268 24.71 -25.95 -24.47
C ASP A 268 24.93 -25.34 -23.08
N GLU A 269 26.14 -24.81 -22.84
CA GLU A 269 26.47 -24.13 -21.59
C GLU A 269 25.59 -22.88 -21.37
N GLY A 270 25.39 -22.08 -22.42
CA GLY A 270 24.54 -20.89 -22.33
C GLY A 270 23.05 -21.22 -22.21
N ARG A 271 22.58 -22.36 -22.73
CA ARG A 271 21.23 -22.86 -22.49
C ARG A 271 21.01 -23.17 -21.02
N HIS A 272 21.99 -23.81 -20.37
CA HIS A 272 21.91 -24.09 -18.93
C HIS A 272 21.99 -22.81 -18.10
N TYR A 273 22.82 -21.84 -18.49
CA TYR A 273 22.81 -20.49 -17.91
C TYR A 273 21.41 -19.87 -17.95
N THR A 274 20.74 -19.91 -19.11
CA THR A 274 19.38 -19.36 -19.23
C THR A 274 18.37 -20.10 -18.35
N ARG A 275 18.51 -21.42 -18.16
CA ARG A 275 17.65 -22.23 -17.26
C ARG A 275 17.76 -21.79 -15.81
N LEU A 276 18.99 -21.58 -15.37
CA LEU A 276 19.27 -21.05 -14.05
C LEU A 276 18.72 -19.64 -13.89
N LEU A 277 18.89 -18.79 -14.93
CA LEU A 277 18.38 -17.43 -14.92
C LEU A 277 16.86 -17.37 -14.83
N GLN A 278 16.13 -18.21 -15.57
CA GLN A 278 14.68 -18.34 -15.36
C GLN A 278 14.35 -18.80 -13.97
N SER A 279 15.00 -19.86 -13.49
CA SER A 279 14.69 -20.43 -12.18
C SER A 279 14.87 -19.39 -11.09
N LEU A 280 15.94 -18.60 -11.16
CA LEU A 280 16.17 -17.50 -10.24
C LEU A 280 15.14 -16.37 -10.43
N ALA A 281 14.86 -15.98 -11.67
CA ALA A 281 13.91 -14.90 -11.95
C ALA A 281 12.48 -15.26 -11.53
N SER A 282 12.05 -16.49 -11.74
CA SER A 282 10.73 -16.95 -11.33
C SER A 282 10.61 -17.10 -9.82
N LEU A 283 11.68 -17.51 -9.12
CA LEU A 283 11.73 -17.47 -7.65
C LEU A 283 11.61 -16.06 -7.12
N ASP A 284 12.40 -15.14 -7.66
CA ASP A 284 12.43 -13.76 -7.18
C ASP A 284 11.08 -13.07 -7.38
N MET A 285 10.43 -13.33 -8.52
CA MET A 285 9.09 -12.84 -8.84
C MET A 285 7.96 -13.67 -8.22
N GLY A 286 8.27 -14.71 -7.44
CA GLY A 286 7.30 -15.49 -6.66
C GLY A 286 6.43 -16.46 -7.46
N ASN A 287 6.85 -16.89 -8.64
CA ASN A 287 6.16 -17.92 -9.43
C ASN A 287 6.68 -19.32 -9.10
N CYS A 288 6.14 -19.90 -8.03
CA CYS A 288 6.51 -21.24 -7.54
C CYS A 288 5.96 -22.40 -8.38
N GLN A 289 5.02 -22.13 -9.30
CA GLN A 289 4.43 -23.15 -10.17
C GLN A 289 5.24 -23.36 -11.46
N SER A 290 6.12 -22.41 -11.78
CA SER A 290 7.01 -22.54 -12.93
C SER A 290 8.04 -23.66 -12.71
N PRO A 291 8.44 -24.41 -13.76
CA PRO A 291 9.56 -25.32 -13.70
C PRO A 291 10.81 -24.60 -13.17
N ASN A 292 11.38 -25.14 -12.09
CA ASN A 292 12.43 -24.46 -11.35
C ASN A 292 13.54 -25.43 -10.92
N LEU A 293 14.78 -25.11 -11.30
CA LEU A 293 15.92 -25.94 -10.96
C LEU A 293 16.42 -25.77 -9.51
N LEU A 294 15.96 -24.74 -8.81
CA LEU A 294 16.51 -24.29 -7.51
C LEU A 294 15.55 -24.55 -6.34
N LEU A 295 14.46 -25.28 -6.57
CA LEU A 295 13.45 -25.62 -5.55
C LEU A 295 13.50 -27.07 -5.08
N ASP A 296 14.01 -27.96 -5.91
CA ASP A 296 14.10 -29.38 -5.59
C ASP A 296 15.56 -29.81 -5.48
N GLN A 297 15.83 -30.80 -4.63
CA GLN A 297 17.17 -31.31 -4.38
C GLN A 297 17.78 -31.98 -5.62
N GLU A 298 17.02 -32.79 -6.36
CA GLU A 298 17.53 -33.48 -7.54
C GLU A 298 17.81 -32.48 -8.66
N ASN A 299 16.87 -31.56 -8.87
CA ASN A 299 17.04 -30.48 -9.83
C ASN A 299 18.19 -29.53 -9.47
N LEU A 300 18.43 -29.28 -8.18
CA LEU A 300 19.56 -28.45 -7.73
C LEU A 300 20.90 -29.14 -8.03
N LYS A 301 21.00 -30.45 -7.83
CA LYS A 301 22.20 -31.21 -8.22
C LYS A 301 22.47 -31.12 -9.72
N TYR A 302 21.42 -31.24 -10.53
CA TYR A 302 21.52 -31.02 -11.99
C TYR A 302 21.89 -29.57 -12.34
N ALA A 303 21.35 -28.58 -11.62
CA ALA A 303 21.69 -27.17 -11.79
C ALA A 303 23.16 -26.89 -11.48
N ILE A 304 23.69 -27.49 -10.41
CA ILE A 304 25.09 -27.36 -9.99
C ILE A 304 26.02 -27.92 -11.07
N ILE A 305 25.75 -29.13 -11.56
CA ILE A 305 26.56 -29.77 -12.58
C ILE A 305 25.68 -30.52 -13.60
N ASP A 306 25.63 -29.99 -14.82
CA ASP A 306 24.98 -30.68 -15.93
C ASP A 306 25.90 -31.78 -16.48
N LEU A 307 25.71 -33.01 -15.98
CA LEU A 307 26.46 -34.19 -16.45
C LEU A 307 26.13 -34.59 -17.90
N ASN A 308 25.03 -34.09 -18.48
CA ASN A 308 24.70 -34.31 -19.89
C ASN A 308 25.49 -33.37 -20.80
N SER A 309 25.99 -32.25 -20.28
CA SER A 309 26.85 -31.33 -21.02
C SER A 309 28.19 -31.99 -21.35
N THR A 310 28.56 -31.94 -22.63
CA THR A 310 29.86 -32.44 -23.11
C THR A 310 31.04 -31.75 -22.43
N SER A 311 30.84 -30.51 -21.96
CA SER A 311 31.85 -29.69 -21.29
C SER A 311 31.99 -30.00 -19.80
N ARG A 312 30.91 -30.45 -19.12
CA ARG A 312 30.84 -30.66 -17.66
C ARG A 312 30.70 -32.12 -17.24
N ARG A 313 30.96 -33.07 -18.14
CA ARG A 313 31.11 -34.50 -17.80
C ARG A 313 32.56 -34.85 -17.44
N PRO A 314 32.85 -35.97 -16.76
CA PRO A 314 34.22 -36.43 -16.52
C PRO A 314 35.10 -36.40 -17.77
N GLY A 315 36.20 -35.65 -17.71
CA GLY A 315 37.12 -35.42 -18.84
C GLY A 315 36.76 -34.25 -19.76
N GLY A 316 35.64 -33.57 -19.53
CA GLY A 316 35.28 -32.31 -20.16
C GLY A 316 36.08 -31.13 -19.61
N LEU A 317 36.10 -30.02 -20.36
CA LEU A 317 36.90 -28.82 -20.05
C LEU A 317 36.50 -28.16 -18.71
N LEU A 318 35.23 -28.29 -18.30
CA LEU A 318 34.62 -27.62 -17.15
C LEU A 318 34.24 -28.57 -16.01
N TYR A 319 34.82 -29.79 -15.96
CA TYR A 319 34.47 -30.76 -14.92
C TYR A 319 35.23 -30.54 -13.61
N ASP A 320 36.55 -30.80 -13.56
CA ASP A 320 37.31 -30.80 -12.29
C ASP A 320 38.83 -30.59 -12.46
N LYS A 321 39.31 -29.89 -13.50
CA LYS A 321 40.76 -29.66 -13.67
C LYS A 321 41.10 -28.29 -14.22
N ALA A 322 41.98 -27.60 -13.51
CA ALA A 322 42.87 -26.63 -14.13
C ALA A 322 44.15 -26.43 -13.34
N GLU A 323 45.01 -27.44 -13.39
CA GLU A 323 46.42 -27.22 -13.05
C GLU A 323 47.18 -26.54 -14.20
N ASP A 324 46.68 -26.66 -15.45
CA ASP A 324 47.42 -26.25 -16.66
C ASP A 324 46.82 -25.05 -17.44
N MET A 325 45.67 -24.51 -17.02
CA MET A 325 45.09 -23.30 -17.61
C MET A 325 45.07 -22.21 -16.56
N LEU A 326 45.48 -20.98 -16.91
CA LEU A 326 45.34 -19.81 -16.04
C LEU A 326 43.88 -19.68 -15.54
N ASN A 327 43.64 -20.26 -14.36
CA ASN A 327 42.45 -20.27 -13.50
C ASN A 327 41.06 -20.14 -14.16
N PRO A 328 40.48 -21.24 -14.69
CA PRO A 328 39.04 -21.38 -14.89
C PRO A 328 38.27 -21.58 -13.57
N THR A 329 38.86 -21.26 -12.41
CA THR A 329 38.24 -21.38 -11.08
C THR A 329 36.89 -20.70 -11.01
N ARG A 330 36.70 -19.57 -11.72
CA ARG A 330 35.40 -18.87 -11.80
C ARG A 330 34.29 -19.67 -12.46
N ALA A 331 34.63 -20.63 -13.32
CA ALA A 331 33.70 -21.46 -14.10
C ALA A 331 33.50 -22.87 -13.53
N VAL A 332 34.27 -23.28 -12.52
CA VAL A 332 34.18 -24.65 -11.95
C VAL A 332 34.19 -24.69 -10.42
N GLN A 333 34.46 -23.56 -9.75
CA GLN A 333 34.44 -23.45 -8.30
C GLN A 333 33.48 -22.37 -7.82
N ILE A 334 33.01 -22.54 -6.59
CA ILE A 334 32.23 -21.55 -5.84
C ILE A 334 32.79 -21.40 -4.42
N GLY A 335 32.62 -20.23 -3.83
CA GLY A 335 33.03 -19.96 -2.45
C GLY A 335 31.97 -20.38 -1.43
N TYR A 336 32.37 -20.63 -0.19
CA TYR A 336 31.40 -20.82 0.89
C TYR A 336 30.63 -19.52 1.18
N PRO A 337 29.37 -19.61 1.65
CA PRO A 337 28.61 -18.45 2.10
C PRO A 337 29.33 -17.61 3.18
N ASP A 338 29.93 -18.27 4.16
CA ASP A 338 30.57 -17.61 5.32
C ASP A 338 32.01 -17.18 5.02
N ASN A 339 32.65 -17.83 4.04
CA ASN A 339 34.04 -17.60 3.66
C ASN A 339 34.18 -17.70 2.13
N PRO A 340 33.93 -16.61 1.40
CA PRO A 340 33.90 -16.64 -0.06
C PRO A 340 35.27 -16.89 -0.70
N ASP A 341 36.37 -16.71 0.05
CA ASP A 341 37.73 -16.97 -0.41
C ASP A 341 38.10 -18.46 -0.42
N GLU A 342 37.37 -19.28 0.36
CA GLU A 342 37.54 -20.73 0.37
C GLU A 342 36.72 -21.34 -0.76
N LEU A 343 37.41 -21.68 -1.84
CA LEU A 343 36.82 -22.21 -3.07
C LEU A 343 36.69 -23.73 -3.02
N ILE A 344 35.54 -24.23 -3.48
CA ILE A 344 35.26 -25.66 -3.67
C ILE A 344 34.78 -25.93 -5.08
N PHE A 345 35.07 -27.12 -5.60
CA PHE A 345 34.59 -27.54 -6.92
C PHE A 345 33.08 -27.78 -6.89
N LEU A 346 32.42 -27.51 -8.02
CA LEU A 346 30.98 -27.73 -8.18
C LEU A 346 30.58 -29.19 -7.94
N SER A 347 31.44 -30.15 -8.30
CA SER A 347 31.24 -31.58 -8.08
C SER A 347 31.04 -31.93 -6.59
N GLU A 348 31.70 -31.21 -5.69
CA GLU A 348 31.62 -31.40 -4.23
C GLU A 348 30.72 -30.37 -3.53
N ALA A 349 30.26 -29.36 -4.28
CA ALA A 349 29.62 -28.18 -3.71
C ALA A 349 28.32 -28.50 -2.96
N TYR A 350 27.50 -29.38 -3.54
CA TYR A 350 26.22 -29.75 -2.95
C TYR A 350 26.40 -30.34 -1.55
N ASP A 351 27.25 -31.36 -1.41
CA ASP A 351 27.43 -32.09 -0.15
C ASP A 351 28.10 -31.25 0.93
N LYS A 352 28.98 -30.31 0.55
CA LYS A 352 29.71 -29.45 1.50
C LYS A 352 28.93 -28.22 1.94
N ILE A 353 28.10 -27.65 1.07
CA ILE A 353 27.39 -26.38 1.32
C ILE A 353 25.94 -26.61 1.76
N SER A 354 25.23 -27.56 1.15
CA SER A 354 23.81 -27.80 1.47
C SER A 354 23.53 -28.02 2.96
N PRO A 355 24.37 -28.73 3.74
CA PRO A 355 24.12 -28.92 5.18
C PRO A 355 24.18 -27.64 6.02
N LYS A 356 24.78 -26.57 5.49
CA LYS A 356 24.93 -25.27 6.17
C LYS A 356 23.83 -24.27 5.79
N MET A 357 22.92 -24.64 4.89
CA MET A 357 21.90 -23.76 4.33
C MET A 357 20.51 -24.03 4.88
N GLY A 358 19.62 -23.05 4.69
CA GLY A 358 18.18 -23.22 4.91
C GLY A 358 17.49 -24.07 3.85
N GLY A 359 16.17 -24.22 3.99
CA GLY A 359 15.34 -24.90 3.00
C GLY A 359 15.32 -24.18 1.65
N LEU A 360 15.10 -24.95 0.58
CA LEU A 360 14.80 -24.41 -0.74
C LEU A 360 13.32 -24.00 -0.76
N GLU A 361 13.04 -22.71 -0.69
CA GLU A 361 11.69 -22.17 -0.54
C GLU A 361 11.34 -21.18 -1.65
N CYS A 362 10.04 -21.10 -1.96
CA CYS A 362 9.46 -20.07 -2.81
C CYS A 362 8.24 -19.46 -2.13
N SER A 363 8.14 -18.13 -2.21
CA SER A 363 7.03 -17.36 -1.67
C SER A 363 6.48 -16.42 -2.72
N ASN A 364 5.18 -16.14 -2.67
CA ASN A 364 4.56 -15.13 -3.52
C ASN A 364 5.28 -13.78 -3.34
N ALA A 365 5.57 -13.11 -4.45
CA ALA A 365 6.29 -11.85 -4.43
C ALA A 365 5.38 -10.66 -4.78
N THR A 366 5.66 -9.52 -4.16
CA THR A 366 5.09 -8.22 -4.52
C THR A 366 6.22 -7.25 -4.89
N ILE A 367 5.86 -6.12 -5.49
CA ILE A 367 6.84 -5.07 -5.80
C ILE A 367 7.04 -4.21 -4.56
N VAL A 368 8.30 -4.04 -4.13
CA VAL A 368 8.65 -3.22 -2.98
C VAL A 368 8.44 -1.74 -3.31
N LYS A 369 7.42 -1.15 -2.69
CA LYS A 369 7.06 0.26 -2.80
C LYS A 369 6.56 0.77 -1.46
N GLN A 370 6.71 2.06 -1.23
CA GLN A 370 6.07 2.76 -0.12
C GLN A 370 4.74 3.34 -0.58
N TYR A 371 3.69 3.09 0.21
CA TYR A 371 2.33 3.56 -0.01
C TYR A 371 1.97 4.59 1.04
N LEU A 372 1.17 5.57 0.64
CA LEU A 372 0.59 6.55 1.56
C LEU A 372 -0.82 6.11 1.93
N CYS A 373 -1.04 5.79 3.21
CA CYS A 373 -2.35 5.42 3.72
C CYS A 373 -2.87 6.47 4.69
N SER A 374 -4.13 6.87 4.55
CA SER A 374 -4.86 7.63 5.55
C SER A 374 -5.47 6.65 6.55
N VAL A 375 -5.03 6.69 7.81
CA VAL A 375 -5.52 5.79 8.87
C VAL A 375 -6.23 6.57 9.97
N PRO A 376 -7.30 6.02 10.58
CA PRO A 376 -8.01 6.67 11.68
C PRO A 376 -7.16 6.66 12.95
N HIS A 377 -6.77 7.85 13.40
CA HIS A 377 -6.08 8.08 14.65
C HIS A 377 -7.03 8.71 15.67
N GLN A 378 -6.92 8.34 16.94
CA GLN A 378 -7.68 8.99 18.01
C GLN A 378 -7.17 10.42 18.21
N LYS A 379 -8.12 11.35 18.41
CA LYS A 379 -7.82 12.71 18.85
C LYS A 379 -7.16 12.69 20.23
N ALA A 380 -6.37 13.72 20.53
CA ALA A 380 -5.83 13.92 21.87
C ALA A 380 -6.99 13.93 22.89
N THR A 381 -6.78 13.32 24.05
CA THR A 381 -7.85 13.10 25.05
C THR A 381 -8.60 14.38 25.40
N GLY A 382 -7.89 15.51 25.51
CA GLY A 382 -8.50 16.81 25.80
C GLY A 382 -9.46 17.31 24.71
N THR A 383 -9.04 17.27 23.44
CA THR A 383 -9.90 17.71 22.32
C THR A 383 -11.04 16.74 22.06
N MET A 384 -10.81 15.44 22.28
CA MET A 384 -11.84 14.42 22.21
C MET A 384 -12.94 14.66 23.26
N LEU A 385 -12.57 14.88 24.52
CA LEU A 385 -13.51 15.13 25.61
C LEU A 385 -14.35 16.39 25.36
N VAL A 386 -13.71 17.49 24.98
CA VAL A 386 -14.43 18.75 24.67
C VAL A 386 -15.40 18.55 23.52
N SER A 387 -14.98 17.88 22.44
CA SER A 387 -15.85 17.57 21.31
C SER A 387 -17.05 16.71 21.72
N ILE A 388 -16.83 15.65 22.51
CA ILE A 388 -17.92 14.75 22.95
C ILE A 388 -18.89 15.48 23.88
N LEU A 389 -18.39 16.27 24.83
CA LEU A 389 -19.23 17.01 25.77
C LEU A 389 -20.12 18.03 25.05
N LEU A 390 -19.54 18.78 24.11
CA LEU A 390 -20.27 19.78 23.35
C LEU A 390 -21.36 19.14 22.49
N THR A 391 -21.05 18.03 21.81
CA THR A 391 -22.04 17.32 20.98
C THR A 391 -23.12 16.62 21.83
N ASN A 392 -22.75 16.02 22.96
CA ASN A 392 -23.72 15.43 23.91
C ASN A 392 -24.69 16.48 24.46
N LEU A 393 -24.20 17.69 24.76
CA LEU A 393 -25.02 18.77 25.29
C LEU A 393 -26.08 19.20 24.27
N VAL A 394 -25.71 19.31 22.99
CA VAL A 394 -26.66 19.60 21.89
C VAL A 394 -27.70 18.48 21.76
N PHE A 395 -27.29 17.21 21.76
CA PHE A 395 -28.23 16.09 21.65
C PHE A 395 -29.17 15.98 22.86
N LEU A 396 -28.68 16.22 24.08
CA LEU A 396 -29.51 16.23 25.28
C LEU A 396 -30.50 17.41 25.29
N GLN A 397 -30.10 18.60 24.81
CA GLN A 397 -31.01 19.72 24.64
C GLN A 397 -32.12 19.40 23.61
N ALA A 398 -31.77 18.77 22.49
CA ALA A 398 -32.73 18.33 21.49
C ALA A 398 -33.68 17.28 22.06
N ALA A 399 -33.16 16.27 22.78
CA ALA A 399 -33.97 15.25 23.44
C ALA A 399 -34.92 15.84 24.49
N TRP A 400 -34.46 16.83 25.27
CA TRP A 400 -35.28 17.55 26.23
C TRP A 400 -36.42 18.34 25.56
N LYS A 401 -36.13 19.04 24.46
CA LYS A 401 -37.15 19.74 23.68
C LYS A 401 -38.18 18.78 23.08
N LEU A 402 -37.73 17.63 22.56
CA LEU A 402 -38.60 16.57 22.06
C LEU A 402 -39.49 16.01 23.17
N LEU A 403 -38.92 15.75 24.35
CA LEU A 403 -39.65 15.24 25.51
C LEU A 403 -40.73 16.22 25.97
N ASN A 404 -40.41 17.52 26.04
CA ASN A 404 -41.39 18.57 26.35
C ASN A 404 -42.52 18.61 25.31
N LEU A 405 -42.19 18.53 24.02
CA LEU A 405 -43.18 18.53 22.95
C LEU A 405 -44.12 17.31 23.03
N ILE A 406 -43.58 16.14 23.37
CA ILE A 406 -44.38 14.92 23.58
C ILE A 406 -45.25 15.06 24.84
N SER A 407 -44.70 15.56 25.95
CA SER A 407 -45.46 15.71 27.19
C SER A 407 -46.57 16.76 27.07
N GLU A 408 -46.33 17.87 26.37
CA GLU A 408 -47.35 18.87 26.03
C GLU A 408 -48.43 18.29 25.11
N GLY A 409 -48.05 17.50 24.10
CA GLY A 409 -49.00 16.81 23.22
C GLY A 409 -49.87 15.79 23.96
N ILE A 410 -49.30 15.03 24.91
CA ILE A 410 -50.06 14.11 25.77
C ILE A 410 -51.00 14.90 26.70
N MET A 411 -50.52 15.99 27.31
CA MET A 411 -51.33 16.85 28.18
C MET A 411 -52.56 17.42 27.45
N TRP A 412 -52.40 17.90 26.22
CA TRP A 412 -53.50 18.40 25.40
C TRP A 412 -54.57 17.33 25.12
N LYS A 413 -54.14 16.08 24.91
CA LYS A 413 -55.03 14.95 24.60
C LYS A 413 -55.76 14.38 25.83
N THR A 414 -55.25 14.63 27.06
CA THR A 414 -55.78 14.04 28.30
C THR A 414 -56.78 14.95 29.06
N GLY A 415 -57.04 16.17 28.56
CA GLY A 415 -58.25 16.94 28.86
C GLY A 415 -58.10 18.17 29.79
N SER A 416 -58.64 19.30 29.29
CA SER A 416 -59.25 20.53 29.88
C SER A 416 -58.89 21.10 31.27
N ARG A 417 -58.14 20.43 32.15
CA ARG A 417 -57.81 20.95 33.49
C ARG A 417 -56.38 21.47 33.63
N VAL A 418 -55.63 21.48 32.54
CA VAL A 418 -54.20 21.88 32.55
C VAL A 418 -54.04 23.40 32.48
N ASP A 419 -55.05 24.13 31.99
CA ASP A 419 -54.98 25.58 31.72
C ASP A 419 -55.51 26.48 32.86
N ILE A 420 -55.85 25.91 34.02
CA ILE A 420 -56.47 26.65 35.13
C ILE A 420 -55.43 26.98 36.19
N CYS A 421 -55.17 28.27 36.46
CA CYS A 421 -54.22 28.76 37.47
C CYS A 421 -54.53 28.28 38.91
N GLN A 422 -53.50 28.16 39.76
CA GLN A 422 -53.65 27.61 41.12
C GLN A 422 -54.49 28.53 42.04
N GLY A 423 -54.50 29.84 41.76
CA GLY A 423 -55.40 30.79 42.39
C GLY A 423 -56.89 30.54 42.09
N CYS A 424 -57.21 30.02 40.90
CA CYS A 424 -58.59 29.67 40.49
C CYS A 424 -59.07 28.34 41.09
N MET A 425 -58.16 27.46 41.55
CA MET A 425 -58.54 26.25 42.28
C MET A 425 -58.74 26.50 43.78
N ASN A 426 -58.01 27.44 44.38
CA ASN A 426 -58.13 27.75 45.81
C ASN A 426 -59.33 28.66 46.14
N ARG A 427 -59.79 29.50 45.20
CA ARG A 427 -61.12 30.10 45.28
C ARG A 427 -62.12 29.07 44.77
N GLY A 428 -62.78 28.39 45.72
CA GLY A 428 -63.73 27.33 45.44
C GLY A 428 -64.64 27.68 44.25
N TYR A 429 -64.81 26.68 43.38
CA TYR A 429 -65.53 26.65 42.11
C TYR A 429 -66.97 27.19 42.19
N ARG A 430 -67.13 28.49 42.36
CA ARG A 430 -68.34 29.24 42.05
C ARG A 430 -67.88 30.54 41.42
N ASP A 431 -68.42 30.80 40.24
CA ASP A 431 -68.20 31.99 39.41
C ASP A 431 -66.99 31.92 38.46
N VAL A 432 -66.96 30.85 37.65
CA VAL A 432 -66.34 30.93 36.32
C VAL A 432 -67.43 30.66 35.28
N GLN A 433 -68.04 31.74 34.81
CA GLN A 433 -68.80 31.78 33.56
C GLN A 433 -67.79 31.50 32.42
N PRO A 434 -68.09 30.61 31.46
CA PRO A 434 -67.24 30.46 30.30
C PRO A 434 -67.44 31.71 29.47
N ASP A 435 -66.48 32.63 29.50
CA ASP A 435 -66.10 33.55 28.43
C ASP A 435 -65.29 34.72 29.05
N GLY A 436 -64.03 34.85 28.63
CA GLY A 436 -63.23 36.05 28.86
C GLY A 436 -62.27 36.02 30.06
N LEU A 437 -60.96 36.16 29.76
CA LEU A 437 -59.98 36.62 30.74
C LEU A 437 -60.32 38.06 31.14
N GLU A 438 -60.65 38.30 32.40
CA GLU A 438 -60.47 39.61 33.02
C GLU A 438 -59.64 39.48 34.30
N LEU A 439 -58.53 40.23 34.36
CA LEU A 439 -57.80 40.50 35.58
C LEU A 439 -58.70 41.32 36.50
N CYS A 440 -59.11 40.78 37.65
CA CYS A 440 -59.78 41.57 38.67
C CYS A 440 -58.78 42.56 39.29
N ASP A 441 -58.88 43.83 38.90
CA ASP A 441 -58.35 44.96 39.66
C ASP A 441 -58.99 44.99 41.06
N MET A 442 -58.16 45.16 42.09
CA MET A 442 -58.63 45.35 43.48
C MET A 442 -58.93 46.83 43.73
N PRO A 443 -60.08 47.20 44.35
CA PRO A 443 -60.28 48.55 44.86
C PRO A 443 -59.64 48.66 46.25
N MET A 444 -58.72 49.63 46.40
CA MET A 444 -58.19 50.06 47.70
C MET A 444 -59.21 50.97 48.39
N ALA A 445 -59.61 50.60 49.61
CA ALA A 445 -60.44 51.41 50.51
C ALA A 445 -59.64 52.56 51.16
N GLY A 446 -60.32 53.65 51.55
CA GLY A 446 -59.77 54.96 51.94
C GLY A 446 -58.96 55.02 53.24
N GLU A 447 -58.56 56.17 53.82
CA GLU A 447 -59.01 57.56 53.71
C GLU A 447 -58.06 58.44 54.56
N ARG A 448 -57.66 59.65 54.11
CA ARG A 448 -57.73 60.96 54.84
C ARG A 448 -56.71 62.03 54.40
N ASN A 449 -57.28 63.21 54.21
CA ASN A 449 -56.74 64.52 53.85
C ASN A 449 -55.63 65.07 54.75
N THR A 450 -54.76 65.93 54.20
CA THR A 450 -54.69 67.37 54.55
C THR A 450 -53.79 68.18 53.60
N THR A 451 -54.37 69.25 53.03
CA THR A 451 -53.84 70.61 52.74
C THR A 451 -52.65 70.84 51.77
N LEU A 452 -52.98 71.53 50.67
CA LEU A 452 -52.21 72.49 49.83
C LEU A 452 -51.61 73.67 50.66
N PRO A 453 -50.79 74.62 50.11
CA PRO A 453 -50.59 74.99 48.69
C PRO A 453 -49.16 75.40 48.22
N GLY A 454 -49.04 75.57 46.89
CA GLY A 454 -48.22 76.59 46.22
C GLY A 454 -46.83 76.14 45.76
N ASP A 455 -46.22 76.71 44.73
CA ASP A 455 -46.65 77.54 43.60
C ASP A 455 -45.43 77.59 42.64
N GLU A 456 -45.67 78.03 41.41
CA GLU A 456 -44.71 78.69 40.51
C GLU A 456 -43.54 77.96 39.80
N SER A 457 -43.61 78.19 38.47
CA SER A 457 -42.53 78.56 37.56
C SER A 457 -41.81 77.42 36.84
N SER A 458 -41.43 77.52 35.58
CA SER A 458 -41.74 78.37 34.42
C SER A 458 -40.67 77.97 33.40
N GLN A 459 -41.03 77.98 32.11
CA GLN A 459 -40.12 78.27 31.00
C GLN A 459 -39.06 77.18 30.68
N ASN A 460 -38.70 76.89 29.44
CA ASN A 460 -39.15 77.26 28.09
C ASN A 460 -38.14 76.61 27.13
N LEU A 461 -38.55 76.40 25.87
CA LEU A 461 -37.74 76.62 24.65
C LEU A 461 -36.55 75.65 24.42
N LEU A 462 -36.21 75.16 23.23
CA LEU A 462 -36.53 75.43 21.81
C LEU A 462 -35.95 74.23 21.03
N GLN A 463 -36.63 73.73 19.98
CA GLN A 463 -36.28 73.92 18.54
C GLN A 463 -34.80 73.62 18.22
N ASP A 464 -34.43 72.95 17.14
CA ASP A 464 -35.02 72.68 15.82
C ASP A 464 -33.96 71.78 15.11
N ARG A 465 -34.25 70.75 14.29
CA ARG A 465 -34.86 70.72 12.95
C ARG A 465 -33.80 70.47 11.86
N GLU A 466 -34.11 69.48 11.01
CA GLU A 466 -33.68 69.25 9.60
C GLU A 466 -32.17 69.17 9.33
N GLY A 467 -31.65 68.46 8.34
CA GLY A 467 -32.13 67.66 7.21
C GLY A 467 -30.85 67.12 6.55
N GLU A 468 -30.84 65.86 6.11
CA GLU A 468 -30.97 65.50 4.70
C GLU A 468 -29.63 65.07 4.06
N ASN A 469 -29.66 63.82 3.55
CA ASN A 469 -28.90 63.20 2.46
C ASN A 469 -27.42 63.53 2.23
N THR A 470 -26.58 62.47 2.21
CA THR A 470 -25.89 62.01 0.99
C THR A 470 -25.16 60.68 1.22
N LYS A 471 -25.42 59.69 0.34
CA LYS A 471 -24.55 58.53 0.07
C LYS A 471 -23.40 59.01 -0.85
N PRO A 472 -22.21 58.39 -0.81
CA PRO A 472 -21.97 57.28 -1.75
C PRO A 472 -21.07 56.12 -1.22
N THR A 473 -21.34 54.97 -1.82
CA THR A 473 -20.47 53.81 -2.13
C THR A 473 -19.01 53.79 -1.64
N SER A 474 -18.58 52.66 -1.07
CA SER A 474 -17.58 51.78 -1.74
C SER A 474 -17.47 50.42 -1.06
N VAL A 475 -17.25 49.42 -1.92
CA VAL A 475 -16.96 48.01 -1.67
C VAL A 475 -15.47 47.86 -1.48
N VAL A 476 -15.01 47.11 -0.46
CA VAL A 476 -13.68 46.47 -0.48
C VAL A 476 -13.76 45.07 0.15
N SER A 477 -13.25 44.13 -0.62
CA SER A 477 -13.04 42.70 -0.38
C SER A 477 -12.10 42.41 0.78
N VAL A 478 -12.33 41.30 1.48
CA VAL A 478 -11.33 40.65 2.33
C VAL A 478 -10.99 39.30 1.72
N VAL A 479 -9.67 39.11 1.56
CA VAL A 479 -8.94 37.92 1.09
C VAL A 479 -9.18 36.72 2.01
#